data_AF-A0A7Y3GRX6-F1
#
_entry.id   AF-A0A7Y3GRX6-F1
#
_cell.length_a   1.000
_cell.length_b   1.000
_cell.length_c   1.000
_cell.angle_alpha   90.00
_cell.angle_beta   90.00
_cell.angle_gamma   90.00
#
_symmetry.space_group_name_H-M   'P 1'
#
loop_
_entity.id
_entity.type
_entity.pdbx_description
1 polymer ?
#
loop_
_entity_poly.entity_id
_entity_poly.type
_entity_poly.pdbx_seq_one_letter_code
_entity_poly.pdbx_strand_id
1 'polypeptide(L)'
;AIAKQKQIPVHYLEQGPFNTTFFDHKGVNANLSVKDGFTCNMDFNSEDLIIENKTLKTYHRSPIYRGFDMLLKALFEKTRLYPPDIKHTDLNSYKKPKRRSPQVDSKSIEKSILIILQVPLDVNMIYHSPYFTNHYDMVKAISSNLPEDYQLIVREHPLYINIYESKLYDLTKKQGITIDNSTDLKQAITSSSLVIVNNSTVGLEAIFYHKPVLVLGDAFYDNNDIAYKYHDGLDMGELIKKAIETPLDVACIERYKRFLYKTVLLQGSMSEKLLRSSKTVANRLSELMAKSNTR
;
A
#
# COMPACT_ATOMS: atom_id res chain seq x y z
N ALA A 1 -2.50 -24.96 -2.62
CA ALA A 1 -2.12 -26.39 -2.64
C ALA A 1 -3.09 -27.25 -3.45
N ILE A 2 -4.38 -27.32 -3.09
CA ILE A 2 -5.39 -28.16 -3.77
C ILE A 2 -5.49 -27.84 -5.27
N ALA A 3 -5.60 -26.55 -5.62
CA ALA A 3 -5.66 -26.13 -7.02
C ALA A 3 -4.43 -26.59 -7.82
N LYS A 4 -3.22 -26.44 -7.24
CA LYS A 4 -1.95 -26.91 -7.84
C LYS A 4 -1.96 -28.44 -8.06
N GLN A 5 -2.41 -29.21 -7.07
CA GLN A 5 -2.53 -30.67 -7.19
C GLN A 5 -3.51 -31.07 -8.31
N LYS A 6 -4.58 -30.30 -8.49
CA LYS A 6 -5.60 -30.52 -9.52
C LYS A 6 -5.29 -29.83 -10.85
N GLN A 7 -4.12 -29.20 -10.98
CA GLN A 7 -3.73 -28.41 -12.16
C GLN A 7 -4.77 -27.34 -12.55
N ILE A 8 -5.46 -26.79 -11.55
CA ILE A 8 -6.43 -25.71 -11.73
C ILE A 8 -5.65 -24.38 -11.71
N PRO A 9 -5.78 -23.54 -12.75
CA PRO A 9 -5.19 -22.20 -12.77
C PRO A 9 -5.67 -21.38 -11.57
N VAL A 10 -4.76 -20.68 -10.91
CA VAL A 10 -5.06 -19.79 -9.78
C VAL A 10 -4.68 -18.38 -10.17
N HIS A 11 -5.60 -17.45 -9.94
CA HIS A 11 -5.35 -16.03 -10.03
C HIS A 11 -5.58 -15.40 -8.66
N TYR A 12 -4.71 -14.48 -8.30
CA TYR A 12 -4.73 -13.76 -7.05
C TYR A 12 -5.22 -12.33 -7.31
N LEU A 13 -6.10 -11.85 -6.43
CA LEU A 13 -6.72 -10.55 -6.51
C LEU A 13 -6.38 -9.72 -5.28
N GLU A 14 -5.99 -8.48 -5.48
CA GLU A 14 -5.75 -7.52 -4.38
C GLU A 14 -6.10 -6.10 -4.79
N GLN A 15 -6.35 -5.23 -3.82
CA GLN A 15 -6.73 -3.85 -4.09
C GLN A 15 -5.50 -3.11 -4.63
N GLY A 16 -5.60 -2.55 -5.83
CA GLY A 16 -4.56 -1.72 -6.42
C GLY A 16 -4.75 -0.23 -6.11
N PRO A 17 -3.73 0.61 -6.34
CA PRO A 17 -3.85 2.07 -6.22
C PRO A 17 -4.70 2.65 -7.37
N PHE A 18 -5.06 3.94 -7.30
CA PHE A 18 -5.73 4.66 -8.41
C PHE A 18 -6.97 3.96 -9.00
N ASN A 19 -7.82 3.39 -8.13
CA ASN A 19 -9.04 2.70 -8.53
C ASN A 19 -8.81 1.50 -9.48
N THR A 20 -7.81 0.70 -9.16
CA THR A 20 -7.49 -0.55 -9.88
C THR A 20 -7.60 -1.77 -8.96
N THR A 21 -7.48 -2.96 -9.56
CA THR A 21 -7.40 -4.25 -8.87
C THR A 21 -6.21 -5.01 -9.45
N PHE A 22 -5.31 -5.50 -8.59
CA PHE A 22 -4.29 -6.44 -9.01
C PHE A 22 -4.95 -7.76 -9.42
N PHE A 23 -4.53 -8.29 -10.57
CA PHE A 23 -4.89 -9.58 -11.11
C PHE A 23 -3.61 -10.25 -11.58
N ASP A 24 -3.14 -11.24 -10.83
CA ASP A 24 -1.87 -11.91 -11.14
C ASP A 24 -1.97 -13.42 -10.97
N HIS A 25 -1.11 -14.14 -11.69
CA HIS A 25 -1.08 -15.60 -11.68
C HIS A 25 -0.03 -16.17 -10.70
N LYS A 26 0.93 -15.35 -10.23
CA LYS A 26 2.00 -15.78 -9.34
C LYS A 26 1.67 -15.49 -7.88
N GLY A 27 1.15 -14.31 -7.57
CA GLY A 27 0.85 -13.93 -6.19
C GLY A 27 0.32 -12.51 -6.04
N VAL A 28 0.39 -12.00 -4.81
CA VAL A 28 -0.01 -10.64 -4.41
C VAL A 28 1.07 -10.01 -3.54
N ASN A 29 0.97 -8.71 -3.28
CA ASN A 29 2.00 -7.95 -2.57
C ASN A 29 3.40 -8.17 -3.19
N ALA A 30 4.44 -8.41 -2.38
CA ALA A 30 5.81 -8.65 -2.85
C ALA A 30 5.95 -9.86 -3.80
N ASN A 31 4.95 -10.75 -3.88
CA ASN A 31 4.98 -11.96 -4.70
C ASN A 31 4.37 -11.77 -6.10
N LEU A 32 3.98 -10.54 -6.48
CA LEU A 32 3.48 -10.27 -7.83
C LEU A 32 4.52 -10.66 -8.90
N SER A 33 4.04 -11.20 -10.02
CA SER A 33 4.89 -11.65 -11.13
C SER A 33 5.79 -10.57 -11.74
N VAL A 34 5.46 -9.29 -11.53
CA VAL A 34 6.14 -8.13 -12.12
C VAL A 34 7.41 -7.71 -11.40
N LYS A 35 7.67 -8.20 -10.18
CA LYS A 35 8.78 -7.73 -9.32
C LYS A 35 10.14 -7.72 -10.04
N ASP A 36 10.46 -8.83 -10.70
CA ASP A 36 11.74 -9.01 -11.41
C ASP A 36 11.62 -8.79 -12.93
N GLY A 37 10.44 -8.36 -13.39
CA GLY A 37 10.06 -8.36 -14.81
C GLY A 37 10.20 -7.02 -15.51
N PHE A 38 10.73 -5.99 -14.85
CA PHE A 38 10.85 -4.64 -15.39
C PHE A 38 12.30 -4.17 -15.43
N THR A 39 12.68 -3.55 -16.54
CA THR A 39 13.88 -2.72 -16.65
C THR A 39 13.55 -1.43 -17.38
N CYS A 40 14.28 -0.37 -17.05
CA CYS A 40 14.05 0.95 -17.61
C CYS A 40 14.10 1.02 -19.14
N ASN A 41 14.85 0.14 -19.79
CA ASN A 41 15.04 0.10 -21.23
C ASN A 41 13.96 -0.68 -21.99
N MET A 42 12.97 -1.25 -21.29
CA MET A 42 11.87 -1.96 -21.96
C MET A 42 11.01 -1.00 -22.77
N ASP A 43 10.81 -1.34 -24.04
CA ASP A 43 9.99 -0.55 -24.94
C ASP A 43 8.51 -0.91 -24.75
N PHE A 44 7.74 0.06 -24.27
CA PHE A 44 6.29 -0.05 -24.11
C PHE A 44 5.61 1.01 -24.96
N ASN A 45 5.32 0.66 -26.21
CA ASN A 45 4.39 1.43 -27.03
C ASN A 45 3.01 1.44 -26.36
N SER A 46 2.54 2.62 -25.94
CA SER A 46 1.26 2.77 -25.26
C SER A 46 0.51 4.01 -25.75
N GLU A 47 0.02 3.95 -26.98
CA GLU A 47 -0.94 4.95 -27.45
C GLU A 47 -2.33 4.77 -26.78
N ASP A 48 -2.60 3.62 -26.15
CA ASP A 48 -3.97 3.23 -25.76
C ASP A 48 -4.25 3.08 -24.24
N LEU A 49 -3.32 3.41 -23.33
CA LEU A 49 -3.61 3.29 -21.90
C LEU A 49 -4.44 4.47 -21.39
N ILE A 50 -5.77 4.40 -21.56
CA ILE A 50 -6.72 5.31 -20.92
C ILE A 50 -6.81 4.95 -19.43
N ILE A 51 -6.01 5.62 -18.62
CA ILE A 51 -6.07 5.51 -17.16
C ILE A 51 -7.19 6.43 -16.65
N GLU A 52 -8.40 5.89 -16.46
CA GLU A 52 -9.46 6.64 -15.78
C GLU A 52 -9.16 6.78 -14.29
N ASN A 53 -8.56 7.92 -13.91
CA ASN A 53 -8.30 8.28 -12.51
C ASN A 53 -9.50 8.91 -11.79
N LYS A 54 -10.74 8.72 -12.27
CA LYS A 54 -11.91 9.27 -11.57
C LYS A 54 -12.20 8.47 -10.31
N THR A 55 -12.07 9.13 -9.16
CA THR A 55 -12.53 8.62 -7.87
C THR A 55 -14.03 8.39 -7.92
N LEU A 56 -14.42 7.12 -7.92
CA LEU A 56 -15.83 6.74 -7.88
C LEU A 56 -16.30 6.47 -6.46
N LYS A 57 -17.62 6.57 -6.26
CA LYS A 57 -18.22 6.36 -4.95
C LYS A 57 -17.95 4.94 -4.45
N THR A 58 -17.41 4.85 -3.24
CA THR A 58 -17.24 3.59 -2.51
C THR A 58 -18.61 2.98 -2.18
N TYR A 59 -18.70 1.66 -2.21
CA TYR A 59 -19.87 0.95 -1.74
C TYR A 59 -20.01 1.11 -0.23
N HIS A 60 -21.16 1.61 0.23
CA HIS A 60 -21.52 1.63 1.64
C HIS A 60 -22.46 0.45 1.93
N ARG A 61 -22.10 -0.38 2.92
CA ARG A 61 -22.95 -1.47 3.40
C ARG A 61 -24.26 -0.91 3.94
N SER A 62 -25.38 -1.60 3.66
CA SER A 62 -26.69 -1.23 4.19
C SER A 62 -26.68 -1.32 5.72
N PRO A 63 -27.12 -0.27 6.45
CA PRO A 63 -27.22 -0.32 7.90
C PRO A 63 -28.22 -1.38 8.37
N ILE A 64 -29.23 -1.70 7.57
CA ILE A 64 -30.23 -2.72 7.88
C ILE A 64 -29.60 -4.12 7.88
N TYR A 65 -28.92 -4.49 6.79
CA TYR A 65 -28.20 -5.77 6.71
C TYR A 65 -27.12 -5.86 7.79
N ARG A 66 -26.47 -4.73 8.09
CA ARG A 66 -25.51 -4.65 9.18
C ARG A 66 -26.13 -4.94 10.55
N GLY A 67 -27.34 -4.44 10.80
CA GLY A 67 -28.10 -4.75 12.00
C GLY A 67 -28.46 -6.24 12.10
N PHE A 68 -28.86 -6.85 10.97
CA PHE A 68 -29.08 -8.29 10.91
C PHE A 68 -27.81 -9.09 11.20
N ASP A 69 -26.65 -8.71 10.63
CA ASP A 69 -25.37 -9.37 10.93
C ASP A 69 -25.06 -9.33 12.43
N MET A 70 -25.27 -8.17 13.07
CA MET A 70 -25.04 -7.99 14.50
C MET A 70 -26.01 -8.83 15.35
N LEU A 71 -27.27 -8.93 14.95
CA LEU A 71 -28.27 -9.75 15.61
C LEU A 71 -27.92 -11.25 15.48
N LEU A 72 -27.59 -11.71 14.28
CA LEU A 72 -27.18 -13.10 14.03
C LEU A 72 -25.92 -13.45 14.83
N LYS A 73 -24.95 -12.53 14.89
CA LYS A 73 -23.78 -12.68 15.75
C LYS A 73 -24.20 -12.82 17.22
N ALA A 74 -24.99 -11.89 17.75
CA ALA A 74 -25.40 -11.92 19.15
C ALA A 74 -26.14 -13.21 19.53
N LEU A 75 -26.98 -13.73 18.63
CA LEU A 75 -27.75 -14.95 18.85
C LEU A 75 -26.91 -16.23 18.73
N PHE A 76 -25.98 -16.28 17.76
CA PHE A 76 -25.36 -17.55 17.36
C PHE A 76 -23.86 -17.65 17.62
N GLU A 77 -23.13 -16.57 17.96
CA GLU A 77 -21.66 -16.58 18.07
C GLU A 77 -21.10 -17.67 19.02
N LYS A 78 -21.84 -18.00 20.09
CA LYS A 78 -21.48 -19.05 21.06
C LYS A 78 -21.87 -20.47 20.61
N THR A 79 -22.62 -20.59 19.53
CA THR A 79 -23.12 -21.85 19.00
C THR A 79 -22.21 -22.37 17.89
N ARG A 80 -22.35 -23.65 17.54
CA ARG A 80 -21.67 -24.26 16.37
C ARG A 80 -22.26 -23.80 15.02
N LEU A 81 -23.43 -23.14 15.02
CA LEU A 81 -24.08 -22.65 13.81
C LEU A 81 -23.42 -21.37 13.27
N TYR A 82 -22.72 -20.61 14.12
CA TYR A 82 -22.02 -19.41 13.69
C TYR A 82 -20.62 -19.78 13.17
N PRO A 83 -20.34 -19.58 11.87
CA PRO A 83 -19.08 -20.00 11.28
C PRO A 83 -17.89 -19.34 12.00
N PRO A 84 -16.84 -20.11 12.33
CA PRO A 84 -15.65 -19.58 13.00
C PRO A 84 -14.96 -18.50 12.16
N ASP A 85 -15.00 -18.61 10.83
CA ASP A 85 -14.39 -17.64 9.91
C ASP A 85 -14.98 -16.24 10.06
N ILE A 86 -16.27 -16.13 10.37
CA ILE A 86 -16.95 -14.83 10.53
C ILE A 86 -16.52 -14.14 11.83
N LYS A 87 -16.11 -14.88 12.86
CA LYS A 87 -15.69 -14.32 14.16
C LYS A 87 -14.51 -13.36 14.02
N HIS A 88 -13.61 -13.65 13.08
CA HIS A 88 -12.35 -12.92 12.88
C HIS A 88 -12.38 -11.96 11.68
N THR A 89 -13.53 -11.76 11.04
CA THR A 89 -13.66 -10.81 9.92
C THR A 89 -13.89 -9.38 10.40
N ASP A 90 -13.53 -8.41 9.55
CA ASP A 90 -13.83 -6.97 9.72
C ASP A 90 -15.32 -6.63 9.84
N LEU A 91 -16.20 -7.63 9.71
CA LEU A 91 -17.59 -7.55 10.16
C LEU A 91 -17.71 -7.25 11.66
N ASN A 92 -16.65 -7.21 12.46
CA ASN A 92 -16.72 -6.82 13.87
C ASN A 92 -15.98 -5.52 14.21
N SER A 93 -15.34 -4.91 13.22
CA SER A 93 -14.61 -3.66 13.41
C SER A 93 -15.60 -2.49 13.50
N TYR A 94 -15.92 -2.09 14.74
CA TYR A 94 -16.51 -0.78 15.00
C TYR A 94 -15.55 0.29 14.49
N LYS A 95 -15.96 1.06 13.49
CA LYS A 95 -15.24 2.29 13.12
C LYS A 95 -15.29 3.21 14.33
N LYS A 96 -14.18 3.29 15.08
CA LYS A 96 -14.02 4.30 16.12
C LYS A 96 -14.16 5.68 15.45
N PRO A 97 -14.84 6.65 16.08
CA PRO A 97 -14.92 8.00 15.55
C PRO A 97 -13.50 8.53 15.31
N LYS A 98 -13.28 9.20 14.17
CA LYS A 98 -12.02 9.90 13.88
C LYS A 98 -11.77 10.88 15.03
N ARG A 99 -10.79 10.59 15.89
CA ARG A 99 -10.28 11.60 16.83
C ARG A 99 -9.60 12.67 16.00
N ARG A 100 -10.00 13.93 16.17
CA ARG A 100 -9.30 15.07 15.56
C ARG A 100 -7.89 15.09 16.13
N SER A 101 -6.90 14.76 15.30
CA SER A 101 -5.52 15.10 15.59
C SER A 101 -5.39 16.63 15.52
N PRO A 102 -4.60 17.25 16.40
CA PRO A 102 -4.33 18.68 16.32
C PRO A 102 -3.79 19.01 14.92
N GLN A 103 -4.30 20.10 14.33
CA GLN A 103 -3.73 20.63 13.11
C GLN A 103 -2.32 21.12 13.42
N VAL A 104 -1.35 20.59 12.69
CA VAL A 104 0.01 21.12 12.72
C VAL A 104 -0.02 22.39 11.87
N ASP A 105 0.41 23.52 12.44
CA ASP A 105 0.57 24.76 11.70
C ASP A 105 1.48 24.52 10.49
N SER A 106 0.97 24.80 9.29
CA SER A 106 1.65 24.62 8.00
C SER A 106 2.76 25.64 7.77
N LYS A 107 3.52 26.02 8.80
CA LYS A 107 4.71 26.86 8.64
C LYS A 107 5.80 26.02 7.97
N SER A 108 5.87 26.14 6.64
CA SER A 108 7.06 25.97 5.80
C SER A 108 8.04 24.90 6.26
N ILE A 109 7.61 23.63 6.31
CA ILE A 109 8.57 22.52 6.37
C ILE A 109 9.08 22.32 4.94
N GLU A 110 9.96 23.21 4.45
CA GLU A 110 10.53 23.11 3.10
C GLU A 110 11.35 21.82 2.91
N LYS A 111 11.83 21.23 4.01
CA LYS A 111 12.62 19.99 4.03
C LYS A 111 12.00 18.96 4.98
N SER A 112 11.09 18.13 4.46
CA SER A 112 10.43 17.06 5.23
C SER A 112 10.66 15.68 4.63
N ILE A 113 10.81 14.70 5.51
CA ILE A 113 10.82 13.27 5.16
C ILE A 113 9.55 12.66 5.76
N LEU A 114 8.74 12.01 4.93
CA LEU A 114 7.47 11.42 5.33
C LEU A 114 7.61 9.90 5.50
N ILE A 115 7.41 9.36 6.70
CA ILE A 115 7.31 7.91 6.93
C ILE A 115 5.85 7.49 7.05
N ILE A 116 5.43 6.51 6.22
CA ILE A 116 4.09 5.93 6.24
C ILE A 116 4.09 4.65 7.08
N LEU A 117 3.37 4.67 8.21
CA LEU A 117 3.17 3.48 9.03
C LEU A 117 2.04 2.61 8.46
N GLN A 118 2.11 1.32 8.78
CA GLN A 118 1.13 0.31 8.34
C GLN A 118 0.54 -0.44 9.54
N VAL A 119 -0.38 -1.37 9.30
CA VAL A 119 -0.95 -2.21 10.36
C VAL A 119 0.12 -3.21 10.85
N PRO A 120 0.41 -3.31 12.17
CA PRO A 120 1.42 -4.23 12.72
C PRO A 120 1.23 -5.71 12.36
N LEU A 121 -0.02 -6.16 12.24
CA LEU A 121 -0.36 -7.55 11.91
C LEU A 121 -0.79 -7.72 10.43
N ASP A 122 -0.40 -6.79 9.57
CA ASP A 122 -0.56 -6.94 8.12
C ASP A 122 0.34 -8.05 7.58
N VAL A 123 -0.09 -8.76 6.53
CA VAL A 123 0.72 -9.78 5.86
C VAL A 123 2.06 -9.19 5.37
N ASN A 124 2.04 -7.94 4.89
CA ASN A 124 3.24 -7.24 4.47
C ASN A 124 4.21 -6.97 5.62
N MET A 125 3.70 -6.61 6.80
CA MET A 125 4.54 -6.42 7.98
C MET A 125 5.10 -7.76 8.49
N ILE A 126 4.28 -8.83 8.50
CA ILE A 126 4.68 -10.13 9.06
C ILE A 126 5.64 -10.89 8.14
N TYR A 127 5.38 -10.90 6.83
CA TYR A 127 6.08 -11.79 5.88
C TYR A 127 7.01 -11.05 4.91
N HIS A 128 6.87 -9.73 4.78
CA HIS A 128 7.61 -8.94 3.79
C HIS A 128 8.39 -7.79 4.42
N SER A 129 8.67 -7.87 5.73
CA SER A 129 9.46 -6.87 6.49
C SER A 129 10.74 -7.50 7.05
N PRO A 130 11.75 -7.77 6.20
CA PRO A 130 12.95 -8.50 6.64
C PRO A 130 13.78 -7.77 7.70
N TYR A 131 13.77 -6.44 7.74
CA TYR A 131 14.68 -5.66 8.59
C TYR A 131 14.02 -5.04 9.84
N PHE A 132 12.69 -4.97 9.87
CA PHE A 132 11.97 -4.33 10.97
C PHE A 132 10.78 -5.19 11.38
N THR A 133 10.67 -5.50 12.67
CA THR A 133 9.56 -6.29 13.23
C THR A 133 8.47 -5.44 13.87
N ASN A 134 8.77 -4.15 14.11
CA ASN A 134 7.88 -3.21 14.80
C ASN A 134 8.11 -1.76 14.32
N HIS A 135 7.14 -0.88 14.57
CA HIS A 135 7.19 0.50 14.06
C HIS A 135 8.10 1.40 14.88
N TYR A 136 8.28 1.11 16.18
CA TYR A 136 9.20 1.85 17.04
C TYR A 136 10.64 1.78 16.54
N ASP A 137 11.17 0.58 16.29
CA ASP A 137 12.54 0.40 15.83
C ASP A 137 12.75 0.99 14.44
N MET A 138 11.74 0.90 13.57
CA MET A 138 11.75 1.52 12.23
C MET A 138 11.86 3.05 12.31
N VAL A 139 10.97 3.70 13.07
CA VAL A 139 10.99 5.16 13.22
C VAL A 139 12.26 5.62 13.92
N LYS A 140 12.74 4.87 14.92
CA LYS A 140 14.00 5.15 15.62
C LYS A 140 15.21 5.08 14.70
N ALA A 141 15.27 4.06 13.83
CA ALA A 141 16.38 3.92 12.87
C ALA A 141 16.40 5.09 11.89
N ILE A 142 15.24 5.46 11.33
CA ILE A 142 15.12 6.59 10.40
C ILE A 142 15.49 7.91 11.10
N SER A 143 14.90 8.17 12.28
CA SER A 143 15.08 9.44 12.97
C SER A 143 16.51 9.67 13.46
N SER A 144 17.27 8.59 13.69
CA SER A 144 18.68 8.66 14.08
C SER A 144 19.62 8.92 12.89
N ASN A 145 19.12 8.88 11.65
CA ASN A 145 19.89 8.98 10.41
C ASN A 145 19.37 10.09 9.47
N LEU A 146 18.61 11.05 9.99
CA LEU A 146 18.13 12.17 9.19
C LEU A 146 19.29 13.11 8.83
N PRO A 147 19.34 13.64 7.59
CA PRO A 147 20.26 14.72 7.26
C PRO A 147 19.95 15.98 8.07
N GLU A 148 20.95 16.85 8.22
CA GLU A 148 20.77 18.18 8.83
C GLU A 148 19.65 18.96 8.11
N ASP A 149 18.89 19.75 8.87
CA ASP A 149 17.71 20.52 8.43
C ASP A 149 16.46 19.74 7.98
N TYR A 150 16.46 18.40 8.02
CA TYR A 150 15.26 17.63 7.67
C TYR A 150 14.46 17.24 8.91
N GLN A 151 13.15 17.47 8.84
CA GLN A 151 12.21 16.99 9.85
C GLN A 151 11.54 15.69 9.39
N LEU A 152 11.49 14.70 10.29
CA LEU A 152 10.69 13.50 10.09
C LEU A 152 9.22 13.78 10.45
N ILE A 153 8.34 13.45 9.52
CA ILE A 153 6.89 13.46 9.69
C ILE A 153 6.41 12.02 9.65
N VAL A 154 5.73 11.59 10.71
CA VAL A 154 5.11 10.28 10.82
C VAL A 154 3.64 10.38 10.43
N ARG A 155 3.20 9.53 9.50
CA ARG A 155 1.79 9.34 9.19
C ARG A 155 1.34 7.95 9.64
N GLU A 156 0.40 7.91 10.57
CA GLU A 156 -0.16 6.67 11.08
C GLU A 156 -1.13 6.04 10.08
N HIS A 157 -1.26 4.71 10.11
CA HIS A 157 -2.29 4.04 9.33
C HIS A 157 -3.69 4.43 9.85
N PRO A 158 -4.70 4.71 8.99
CA PRO A 158 -6.03 5.16 9.45
C PRO A 158 -6.73 4.26 10.46
N LEU A 159 -6.43 2.95 10.44
CA LEU A 159 -6.96 1.97 11.40
C LEU A 159 -6.18 1.91 12.72
N TYR A 160 -4.98 2.49 12.78
CA TYR A 160 -4.04 2.41 13.90
C TYR A 160 -3.64 3.77 14.51
N ILE A 161 -4.37 4.84 14.18
CA ILE A 161 -4.15 6.17 14.78
C ILE A 161 -4.19 6.10 16.31
N ASN A 162 -3.13 6.59 16.97
CA ASN A 162 -2.95 6.63 18.43
C ASN A 162 -2.95 5.27 19.16
N ILE A 163 -2.73 4.15 18.46
CA ILE A 163 -2.71 2.81 19.07
C ILE A 163 -1.49 1.95 18.67
N TYR A 164 -0.41 2.57 18.21
CA TYR A 164 0.90 1.92 18.08
C TYR A 164 1.55 1.69 19.46
N GLU A 165 2.77 1.15 19.47
CA GLU A 165 3.55 0.89 20.67
C GLU A 165 3.77 2.18 21.47
N SER A 166 3.60 2.16 22.81
CA SER A 166 3.76 3.35 23.65
C SER A 166 5.14 4.03 23.46
N LYS A 167 6.19 3.20 23.30
CA LYS A 167 7.56 3.66 23.05
C LYS A 167 7.70 4.48 21.77
N LEU A 168 6.88 4.24 20.76
CA LEU A 168 6.86 5.05 19.53
C LEU A 168 6.43 6.48 19.85
N TYR A 169 5.35 6.65 20.62
CA TYR A 169 4.86 7.98 21.00
C TYR A 169 5.80 8.71 21.97
N ASP A 170 6.47 7.97 22.84
CA ASP A 170 7.49 8.55 23.72
C ASP A 170 8.71 9.03 22.92
N LEU A 171 9.12 8.26 21.90
CA LEU A 171 10.18 8.63 20.97
C LEU A 171 9.82 9.90 20.20
N THR A 172 8.62 9.99 19.63
CA THR A 172 8.22 11.15 18.82
C THR A 172 8.20 12.43 19.64
N LYS A 173 7.69 12.38 20.88
CA LYS A 173 7.76 13.52 21.82
C LYS A 173 9.20 13.89 22.16
N LYS A 174 10.04 12.89 22.49
CA LYS A 174 11.44 13.11 22.90
C LYS A 174 12.28 13.74 21.80
N GLN A 175 12.05 13.36 20.55
CA GLN A 175 12.84 13.82 19.39
C GLN A 175 12.16 14.94 18.59
N GLY A 176 11.00 15.44 19.02
CA GLY A 176 10.27 16.48 18.28
C GLY A 176 9.78 16.02 16.89
N ILE A 177 9.53 14.72 16.71
CA ILE A 177 9.00 14.15 15.46
C ILE A 177 7.51 14.50 15.38
N THR A 178 7.10 15.11 14.27
CA THR A 178 5.70 15.47 14.02
C THR A 178 4.90 14.24 13.61
N ILE A 179 3.71 14.05 14.18
CA ILE A 179 2.72 13.08 13.69
C ILE A 179 1.61 13.84 12.95
N ASP A 180 1.44 13.59 11.65
CA ASP A 180 0.40 14.22 10.83
C ASP A 180 -0.55 13.22 10.15
N ASN A 181 -1.74 13.11 10.74
CA ASN A 181 -2.85 12.31 10.21
C ASN A 181 -3.95 13.16 9.58
N SER A 182 -3.77 14.48 9.54
CA SER A 182 -4.80 15.45 9.16
C SER A 182 -4.68 15.89 7.70
N THR A 183 -3.46 16.06 7.21
CA THR A 183 -3.20 16.44 5.82
C THR A 183 -3.68 15.35 4.86
N ASP A 184 -4.22 15.76 3.73
CA ASP A 184 -4.59 14.82 2.66
C ASP A 184 -3.36 14.01 2.22
N LEU A 185 -3.54 12.72 1.92
CA LEU A 185 -2.41 11.83 1.65
C LEU A 185 -1.60 12.30 0.44
N LYS A 186 -2.28 12.71 -0.64
CA LYS A 186 -1.61 13.22 -1.84
C LYS A 186 -0.85 14.50 -1.51
N GLN A 187 -1.46 15.41 -0.75
CA GLN A 187 -0.79 16.63 -0.31
C GLN A 187 0.48 16.31 0.50
N ALA A 188 0.38 15.44 1.51
CA ALA A 188 1.52 15.05 2.35
C ALA A 188 2.67 14.43 1.53
N ILE A 189 2.34 13.55 0.57
CA ILE A 189 3.33 12.98 -0.36
C ILE A 189 3.95 14.09 -1.21
N THR A 190 3.13 14.90 -1.88
CA THR A 190 3.61 15.92 -2.83
C THR A 190 4.39 17.06 -2.17
N SER A 191 4.17 17.34 -0.88
CA SER A 191 4.94 18.33 -0.11
C SER A 191 6.22 17.78 0.51
N SER A 192 6.40 16.45 0.57
CA SER A 192 7.61 15.83 1.12
C SER A 192 8.77 15.83 0.13
N SER A 193 10.00 15.86 0.66
CA SER A 193 11.25 15.69 -0.10
C SER A 193 11.52 14.22 -0.39
N LEU A 194 11.16 13.33 0.53
CA LEU A 194 11.31 11.88 0.43
C LEU A 194 10.14 11.21 1.15
N VAL A 195 9.59 10.16 0.53
CA VAL A 195 8.64 9.26 1.19
C VAL A 195 9.36 7.97 1.56
N ILE A 196 9.31 7.59 2.83
CA ILE A 196 9.81 6.31 3.31
C ILE A 196 8.60 5.43 3.60
N VAL A 197 8.65 4.19 3.12
CA VAL A 197 7.67 3.16 3.43
C VAL A 197 8.41 1.88 3.79
N ASN A 198 7.79 1.03 4.59
CA ASN A 198 8.26 -0.35 4.65
C ASN A 198 7.93 -1.05 3.32
N ASN A 199 6.65 -1.28 3.03
CA ASN A 199 6.19 -1.94 1.79
C ASN A 199 4.72 -1.61 1.48
N SER A 200 4.23 -0.47 1.99
CA SER A 200 2.86 0.00 1.78
C SER A 200 2.63 0.43 0.33
N THR A 201 1.45 0.14 -0.23
CA THR A 201 1.07 0.60 -1.59
C THR A 201 1.13 2.12 -1.77
N VAL A 202 1.14 2.88 -0.67
CA VAL A 202 1.39 4.34 -0.67
C VAL A 202 2.76 4.67 -1.29
N GLY A 203 3.75 3.78 -1.17
CA GLY A 203 5.04 3.92 -1.85
C GLY A 203 4.89 3.95 -3.37
N LEU A 204 4.05 3.07 -3.93
CA LEU A 204 3.74 3.11 -5.37
C LEU A 204 3.00 4.39 -5.77
N GLU A 205 2.07 4.87 -4.94
CA GLU A 205 1.39 6.15 -5.18
C GLU A 205 2.39 7.31 -5.20
N ALA A 206 3.36 7.33 -4.28
CA ALA A 206 4.41 8.34 -4.23
C ALA A 206 5.33 8.30 -5.45
N ILE A 207 5.72 7.11 -5.90
CA ILE A 207 6.47 6.92 -7.16
C ILE A 207 5.66 7.51 -8.34
N PHE A 208 4.36 7.25 -8.43
CA PHE A 208 3.51 7.79 -9.51
C PHE A 208 3.24 9.29 -9.39
N TYR A 209 3.49 9.90 -8.24
CA TYR A 209 3.58 11.35 -8.06
C TYR A 209 5.00 11.90 -8.24
N HIS A 210 5.90 11.08 -8.80
CA HIS A 210 7.30 11.40 -9.10
C HIS A 210 8.09 11.85 -7.85
N LYS A 211 7.72 11.32 -6.69
CA LYS A 211 8.47 11.53 -5.45
C LYS A 211 9.52 10.45 -5.26
N PRO A 212 10.73 10.80 -4.78
CA PRO A 212 11.68 9.81 -4.31
C PRO A 212 11.03 8.94 -3.24
N VAL A 213 11.21 7.63 -3.34
CA VAL A 213 10.70 6.67 -2.38
C VAL A 213 11.83 5.77 -1.89
N LEU A 214 11.98 5.67 -0.58
CA LEU A 214 12.81 4.67 0.08
C LEU A 214 11.92 3.55 0.62
N VAL A 215 12.15 2.34 0.14
CA VAL A 215 11.42 1.13 0.50
C VAL A 215 12.29 0.31 1.46
N LEU A 216 11.80 0.08 2.67
CA LEU A 216 12.53 -0.66 3.70
C LEU A 216 12.29 -2.17 3.59
N GLY A 217 11.04 -2.59 3.41
CA GLY A 217 10.64 -3.98 3.29
C GLY A 217 10.56 -4.46 1.85
N ASP A 218 10.17 -5.71 1.65
CA ASP A 218 9.96 -6.27 0.32
C ASP A 218 8.63 -5.81 -0.26
N ALA A 219 8.70 -5.16 -1.42
CA ALA A 219 7.55 -4.78 -2.21
C ALA A 219 7.67 -5.38 -3.60
N PHE A 220 6.63 -5.27 -4.43
CA PHE A 220 6.74 -5.64 -5.86
C PHE A 220 7.30 -4.51 -6.71
N TYR A 221 7.34 -3.29 -6.16
CA TYR A 221 7.83 -2.08 -6.82
C TYR A 221 9.18 -1.62 -6.27
N ASP A 222 9.87 -2.45 -5.47
CA ASP A 222 11.17 -2.14 -4.87
C ASP A 222 12.35 -2.25 -5.86
N ASN A 223 12.10 -1.85 -7.11
CA ASN A 223 13.07 -1.87 -8.21
C ASN A 223 13.92 -0.60 -8.20
N ASN A 224 15.23 -0.76 -8.31
CA ASN A 224 16.21 0.34 -8.24
C ASN A 224 16.10 1.39 -9.37
N ASP A 225 15.40 1.07 -10.46
CA ASP A 225 15.14 2.03 -11.55
C ASP A 225 14.07 3.07 -11.17
N ILE A 226 13.23 2.79 -10.15
CA ILE A 226 12.06 3.60 -9.79
C ILE A 226 11.93 3.90 -8.30
N ALA A 227 12.79 3.31 -7.47
CA ALA A 227 12.77 3.45 -6.02
C ALA A 227 14.16 3.21 -5.44
N TYR A 228 14.38 3.69 -4.23
CA TYR A 228 15.53 3.33 -3.41
C TYR A 228 15.15 2.17 -2.51
N LYS A 229 15.96 1.11 -2.50
CA LYS A 229 15.73 -0.07 -1.65
C LYS A 229 16.78 -0.15 -0.55
N TYR A 230 16.31 -0.24 0.70
CA TYR A 230 17.18 -0.57 1.83
C TYR A 230 17.46 -2.08 1.86
N HIS A 231 18.69 -2.44 2.24
CA HIS A 231 19.05 -3.78 2.63
C HIS A 231 20.12 -3.76 3.71
N ASP A 232 20.25 -4.86 4.44
CA ASP A 232 21.31 -5.02 5.43
C ASP A 232 22.68 -4.79 4.77
N GLY A 233 23.53 -4.01 5.44
CA GLY A 233 24.84 -3.60 4.95
C GLY A 233 24.90 -2.22 4.27
N LEU A 234 23.76 -1.57 4.02
CA LEU A 234 23.74 -0.15 3.63
C LEU A 234 23.69 0.76 4.85
N ASP A 235 24.36 1.91 4.75
CA ASP A 235 24.18 3.00 5.69
C ASP A 235 22.86 3.72 5.40
N MET A 236 21.98 3.80 6.41
CA MET A 236 20.66 4.39 6.26
C MET A 236 20.72 5.90 5.99
N GLY A 237 21.67 6.61 6.61
CA GLY A 237 21.86 8.05 6.41
C GLY A 237 22.35 8.37 5.02
N GLU A 238 23.34 7.63 4.51
CA GLU A 238 23.81 7.76 3.13
C GLU A 238 22.70 7.46 2.11
N LEU A 239 21.89 6.42 2.36
CA LEU A 239 20.79 6.06 1.47
C LEU A 239 19.68 7.12 1.47
N ILE A 240 19.30 7.66 2.63
CA ILE A 240 18.33 8.76 2.74
C ILE A 240 18.86 9.99 1.99
N LYS A 241 20.12 10.36 2.21
CA LYS A 241 20.77 11.49 1.55
C LYS A 241 20.76 11.31 0.03
N LYS A 242 21.20 10.15 -0.45
CA LYS A 242 21.17 9.80 -1.89
C LYS A 242 19.76 9.93 -2.47
N ALA A 243 18.75 9.42 -1.76
CA ALA A 243 17.37 9.46 -2.23
C ALA A 243 16.81 10.88 -2.35
N ILE A 244 17.27 11.80 -1.50
CA ILE A 244 16.89 13.22 -1.54
C ILE A 244 17.62 13.97 -2.67
N GLU A 245 18.91 13.71 -2.84
CA GLU A 245 19.78 14.46 -3.75
C GLU A 245 19.68 13.97 -5.20
N THR A 246 19.33 12.70 -5.41
CA THR A 246 19.29 12.07 -6.73
C THR A 246 17.85 11.86 -7.17
N PRO A 247 17.32 12.66 -8.11
CA PRO A 247 15.98 12.45 -8.65
C PRO A 247 15.93 11.17 -9.48
N LEU A 248 14.79 10.49 -9.45
CA LEU A 248 14.51 9.30 -10.26
C LEU A 248 14.14 9.70 -11.71
N ASP A 249 14.39 8.82 -12.68
CA ASP A 249 13.99 9.04 -14.07
C ASP A 249 12.46 8.96 -14.22
N VAL A 250 11.84 10.12 -14.42
CA VAL A 250 10.40 10.26 -14.64
C VAL A 250 9.93 9.45 -15.85
N ALA A 251 10.70 9.39 -16.93
CA ALA A 251 10.33 8.61 -18.10
C ALA A 251 10.32 7.11 -17.78
N CYS A 252 11.27 6.66 -16.93
CA CYS A 252 11.31 5.30 -16.42
C CYS A 252 10.09 4.96 -15.56
N ILE A 253 9.72 5.86 -14.64
CA ILE A 253 8.54 5.71 -13.80
C ILE A 253 7.28 5.58 -14.66
N GLU A 254 7.12 6.42 -15.69
CA GLU A 254 5.98 6.32 -16.59
C GLU A 254 5.98 5.04 -17.43
N ARG A 255 7.17 4.51 -17.82
CA ARG A 255 7.28 3.18 -18.43
C ARG A 255 6.86 2.08 -17.45
N TYR A 256 7.31 2.13 -16.20
CA TYR A 256 6.92 1.17 -15.16
C TYR A 256 5.42 1.18 -14.88
N LYS A 257 4.83 2.37 -14.79
CA LYS A 257 3.38 2.54 -14.64
C LYS A 257 2.63 1.84 -15.78
N ARG A 258 3.00 2.10 -17.04
CA ARG A 258 2.38 1.44 -18.21
C ARG A 258 2.54 -0.08 -18.16
N PHE A 259 3.73 -0.55 -17.78
CA PHE A 259 4.00 -1.98 -17.59
C PHE A 259 3.03 -2.60 -16.57
N LEU A 260 2.83 -1.98 -15.40
CA LEU A 260 1.88 -2.46 -14.40
C LEU A 260 0.43 -2.48 -14.92
N TYR A 261 -0.04 -1.41 -15.57
CA TYR A 261 -1.37 -1.32 -16.17
C TYR A 261 -1.61 -2.37 -17.27
N LYS A 262 -0.57 -2.75 -18.01
CA LYS A 262 -0.67 -3.76 -19.07
C LYS A 262 -0.63 -5.19 -18.54
N THR A 263 0.05 -5.42 -17.42
CA THR A 263 0.37 -6.78 -16.95
C THR A 263 -0.55 -7.26 -15.84
N VAL A 264 -0.66 -6.49 -14.75
CA VAL A 264 -1.27 -6.96 -13.50
C VAL A 264 -2.38 -6.05 -12.97
N LEU A 265 -2.53 -4.82 -13.46
CA LEU A 265 -3.59 -3.92 -12.98
C LEU A 265 -4.79 -3.94 -13.92
N LEU A 266 -5.95 -4.29 -13.37
CA LEU A 266 -7.24 -4.17 -14.02
C LEU A 266 -7.99 -2.94 -13.52
N GLN A 267 -8.82 -2.35 -14.38
CA GLN A 267 -9.61 -1.16 -14.04
C GLN A 267 -10.73 -1.49 -13.05
N GLY A 268 -10.91 -0.61 -12.06
CA GLY A 268 -11.93 -0.66 -11.01
C GLY A 268 -11.36 -1.09 -9.66
N SER A 269 -11.73 -0.41 -8.58
CA SER A 269 -11.47 -0.87 -7.20
C SER A 269 -12.45 -1.97 -6.79
N MET A 270 -12.00 -2.90 -5.95
CA MET A 270 -12.88 -3.91 -5.32
C MET A 270 -13.91 -3.28 -4.36
N SER A 271 -13.66 -2.06 -3.89
CA SER A 271 -14.57 -1.34 -2.98
C SER A 271 -15.59 -0.45 -3.71
N GLU A 272 -15.53 -0.39 -5.04
CA GLU A 272 -16.34 0.51 -5.85
C GLU A 272 -17.82 0.09 -5.91
N LYS A 273 -18.74 1.07 -5.84
CA LYS A 273 -20.20 0.80 -5.89
C LYS A 273 -20.67 0.17 -7.20
N LEU A 274 -20.06 0.51 -8.34
CA LEU A 274 -20.50 0.05 -9.66
C LEU A 274 -19.92 -1.32 -10.06
N LEU A 275 -19.10 -1.93 -9.20
CA LEU A 275 -18.53 -3.27 -9.39
C LEU A 275 -17.76 -3.42 -10.72
N ARG A 276 -17.11 -2.36 -11.20
CA ARG A 276 -16.30 -2.41 -12.43
C ARG A 276 -15.18 -3.44 -12.32
N SER A 277 -14.49 -3.50 -11.18
CA SER A 277 -13.46 -4.51 -10.90
C SER A 277 -13.94 -5.93 -11.21
N SER A 278 -15.12 -6.33 -10.70
CA SER A 278 -15.67 -7.67 -10.93
C SER A 278 -15.93 -7.94 -12.41
N LYS A 279 -16.43 -6.95 -13.16
CA LYS A 279 -16.65 -7.07 -14.60
C LYS A 279 -15.34 -7.23 -15.36
N THR A 280 -14.34 -6.39 -15.05
CA THR A 280 -13.03 -6.43 -15.70
C THR A 280 -12.31 -7.77 -15.42
N VAL A 281 -12.37 -8.25 -14.18
CA VAL A 281 -11.83 -9.56 -13.78
C VAL A 281 -12.54 -10.70 -14.53
N ALA A 282 -13.87 -10.69 -14.60
CA ALA A 282 -14.63 -11.73 -15.30
C ALA A 282 -14.32 -11.76 -16.81
N ASN A 283 -14.22 -10.60 -17.45
CA ASN A 283 -13.82 -10.49 -18.85
C ASN A 283 -12.40 -11.04 -19.07
N ARG A 284 -11.46 -10.67 -18.19
CA ARG A 284 -10.08 -11.15 -18.26
C ARG A 284 -9.98 -12.67 -18.12
N LEU A 285 -10.75 -13.26 -17.20
CA LEU A 285 -10.84 -14.71 -17.06
C LEU A 285 -11.43 -15.37 -18.32
N SER A 286 -12.48 -14.78 -18.89
CA SER A 286 -13.11 -15.29 -20.12
C SER A 286 -12.14 -15.28 -21.31
N GLU A 287 -11.34 -14.23 -21.46
CA GLU A 287 -10.27 -14.17 -22.48
C GLU A 287 -9.21 -15.26 -22.29
N LEU A 288 -8.79 -15.51 -21.04
CA LEU A 288 -7.80 -16.54 -20.74
C LEU A 288 -8.34 -17.94 -21.04
N MET A 289 -9.61 -18.20 -20.73
CA MET A 289 -10.29 -19.46 -21.07
C MET A 289 -10.47 -19.64 -22.58
N ALA A 290 -10.79 -18.58 -23.31
CA ALA A 290 -10.89 -18.64 -24.77
C ALA A 290 -9.54 -19.00 -25.42
N LYS A 291 -8.45 -18.42 -24.91
CA LYS A 291 -7.07 -18.72 -25.36
C LYS A 291 -6.60 -20.14 -25.01
N SER A 292 -7.07 -20.73 -23.91
CA SER A 292 -6.76 -22.12 -23.58
C SER A 292 -7.50 -23.11 -24.46
N ASN A 293 -8.73 -22.79 -24.91
CA ASN A 293 -9.54 -23.67 -25.76
C ASN A 293 -9.12 -23.64 -27.25
N THR A 294 -8.24 -22.70 -27.62
CA THR A 294 -7.72 -22.52 -29.00
C THR A 294 -6.31 -23.07 -29.18
N ARG A 295 -5.72 -23.66 -28.13
CA ARG A 295 -4.43 -24.37 -28.13
C ARG A 295 -4.67 -25.86 -27.91
#